data_AF-A0A7Z9VFC3-F1
#
_entry.id   AF-A0A7Z9VFC3-F1
#
_cell.length_a   1.000
_cell.length_b   1.000
_cell.length_c   1.000
_cell.angle_alpha   90.00
_cell.angle_beta   90.00
_cell.angle_gamma   90.00
#
_symmetry.space_group_name_H-M   'P 1'
#
loop_
_entity.id
_entity.type
_entity.pdbx_description
1 polymer ?
#
loop_
_entity_poly.entity_id
_entity_poly.type
_entity_poly.pdbx_seq_one_letter_code
_entity_poly.pdbx_strand_id
1 'polypeptide(L)'
;MQNAKMYCLCLHNNILPIIKKLGYVPVGVGNGKFSEEWLKDNTLENISFKNKYYGEYTFHYWFWKNILPKIEDNYWIGFCAYREYWGNKKKIT
;
A
#
# COMPACT_ATOMS: atom_id res chain seq x y z
N MET A 1 13.54 -8.71 7.79
CA MET A 1 13.90 -8.37 6.40
C MET A 1 14.62 -7.03 6.45
N GLN A 2 15.92 -6.98 6.19
CA GLN A 2 16.67 -5.71 6.31
C GLN A 2 16.40 -4.74 5.15
N ASN A 3 15.89 -5.22 4.00
CA ASN A 3 15.66 -4.41 2.79
C ASN A 3 14.26 -4.61 2.19
N ALA A 4 13.19 -4.39 2.94
CA ALA A 4 11.82 -4.51 2.43
C ALA A 4 10.94 -3.32 2.82
N LYS A 5 10.13 -2.81 1.87
CA LYS A 5 9.07 -1.82 2.13
C LYS A 5 7.71 -2.45 1.87
N MET A 6 6.85 -2.40 2.89
CA MET A 6 5.50 -2.94 2.82
C MET A 6 4.50 -1.80 2.62
N TYR A 7 3.64 -1.91 1.61
CA TYR A 7 2.53 -0.99 1.37
C TYR A 7 1.22 -1.63 1.83
N CYS A 8 0.44 -0.93 2.65
CA CYS A 8 -0.81 -1.42 3.19
C CYS A 8 -1.99 -0.68 2.54
N LEU A 9 -2.75 -1.37 1.71
CA LEU A 9 -3.88 -0.83 0.95
C LEU A 9 -5.14 -0.80 1.81
N CYS A 10 -5.77 0.37 1.86
CA CYS A 10 -6.81 0.66 2.83
C CYS A 10 -7.97 1.42 2.19
N LEU A 11 -9.15 1.19 2.76
CA LEU A 11 -10.41 1.86 2.39
C LEU A 11 -10.82 2.95 3.40
N HIS A 12 -10.21 2.96 4.58
CA HIS A 12 -10.65 3.79 5.70
C HIS A 12 -9.48 4.44 6.44
N ASN A 13 -9.63 5.73 6.74
CA ASN A 13 -8.60 6.55 7.40
C ASN A 13 -8.33 6.15 8.87
N ASN A 14 -9.30 5.54 9.56
CA ASN A 14 -9.19 5.16 10.97
C ASN A 14 -8.14 4.06 11.23
N ILE A 15 -7.64 3.39 10.20
CA ILE A 15 -6.63 2.32 10.32
C ILE A 15 -5.19 2.87 10.34
N LEU A 16 -4.99 4.16 10.04
CA LEU A 16 -3.67 4.81 9.99
C LEU A 16 -2.78 4.52 11.23
N PRO A 17 -3.27 4.61 12.49
CA PRO A 17 -2.44 4.35 13.66
C PRO A 17 -1.89 2.92 13.70
N ILE A 18 -2.66 1.93 13.22
CA ILE A 18 -2.27 0.52 13.20
C ILE A 18 -1.16 0.31 12.17
N ILE A 19 -1.32 0.85 10.97
CA ILE A 19 -0.36 0.72 9.85
C ILE A 19 0.99 1.34 10.24
N LYS A 20 0.96 2.53 10.86
CA LYS A 20 2.16 3.19 11.38
C LYS A 20 2.87 2.35 12.43
N LYS A 21 2.11 1.74 13.36
CA LYS A 21 2.68 0.84 14.38
C LYS A 21 3.35 -0.39 13.77
N LEU A 22 2.85 -0.87 12.62
CA LEU A 22 3.45 -1.98 11.87
C LEU A 22 4.67 -1.57 11.02
N GLY A 23 4.94 -0.27 10.88
CA GLY A 23 6.02 0.26 10.03
C GLY A 23 5.72 0.13 8.53
N TYR A 24 4.46 0.02 8.16
CA TYR A 24 4.04 -0.08 6.75
C TYR A 24 3.73 1.31 6.17
N VAL A 25 3.80 1.43 4.85
CA VAL A 25 3.38 2.64 4.12
C VAL A 25 1.86 2.62 3.98
N PRO A 26 1.12 3.60 4.53
CA PRO A 26 -0.33 3.68 4.41
C PRO A 26 -0.72 4.10 2.99
N VAL A 27 -1.53 3.29 2.32
CA VAL A 27 -2.05 3.56 0.97
C VAL A 27 -3.57 3.65 1.00
N GLY A 28 -4.11 4.80 0.65
CA GLY A 28 -5.54 5.03 0.53
C GLY A 28 -5.98 4.83 -0.91
N VAL A 29 -6.89 3.89 -1.12
CA VAL A 29 -7.46 3.60 -2.46
C VAL A 29 -8.97 3.86 -2.49
N GLY A 30 -9.47 4.13 -3.69
CA GLY A 30 -10.89 4.39 -3.92
C GLY A 30 -11.36 5.74 -3.35
N ASN A 31 -12.65 5.84 -3.03
CA ASN A 31 -13.31 7.11 -2.69
C ASN A 31 -13.25 7.45 -1.19
N GLY A 32 -12.36 6.81 -0.42
CA GLY A 32 -12.18 7.11 0.99
C GLY A 32 -11.63 8.52 1.22
N LYS A 33 -12.05 9.16 2.32
CA LYS A 33 -11.45 10.43 2.77
C LYS A 33 -10.23 10.11 3.61
N PHE A 34 -9.04 10.35 3.05
CA PHE A 34 -7.74 10.10 3.70
C PHE A 34 -7.06 11.43 4.08
N SER A 35 -6.32 11.44 5.19
CA SER A 35 -5.43 12.55 5.53
C SER A 35 -4.24 12.65 4.57
N GLU A 36 -3.47 13.73 4.67
CA GLU A 36 -2.27 13.97 3.85
C GLU A 36 -1.15 12.94 4.07
N GLU A 37 -1.24 12.18 5.16
CA GLU A 37 -0.25 11.16 5.51
C GLU A 37 -0.36 9.88 4.67
N TRP A 38 -1.43 9.76 3.88
CA TRP A 38 -1.68 8.60 3.03
C TRP A 38 -1.12 8.81 1.64
N LEU A 39 -0.43 7.78 1.15
CA LEU A 39 -0.15 7.66 -0.27
C LEU A 39 -1.45 7.34 -1.02
N LYS A 40 -1.70 8.00 -2.13
CA LYS A 40 -2.92 7.82 -2.92
C LYS A 40 -2.59 7.43 -4.35
N ASP A 41 -3.39 6.54 -4.90
CA ASP A 41 -3.26 6.04 -6.28
C ASP A 41 -3.89 6.99 -7.32
N ASN A 42 -4.45 8.13 -6.91
CA ASN A 42 -5.15 9.09 -7.77
C ASN A 42 -4.31 10.27 -8.23
N THR A 43 -2.98 10.13 -8.20
CA THR A 43 -2.02 11.15 -8.64
C THR A 43 -1.23 10.64 -9.84
N LEU A 44 -0.54 11.50 -10.60
CA LEU A 44 0.33 11.10 -11.72
C LEU A 44 -0.40 10.17 -12.73
N GLU A 45 0.32 9.21 -13.35
CA GLU A 45 -0.28 8.21 -14.24
C GLU A 45 -1.08 7.20 -13.42
N ASN A 46 -2.40 7.17 -13.62
CA ASN A 46 -3.29 6.37 -12.79
C ASN A 46 -4.56 5.88 -13.48
N ILE A 47 -5.15 4.86 -12.86
CA ILE A 47 -6.47 4.32 -13.19
C ILE A 47 -7.38 4.28 -11.95
N SER A 48 -7.17 5.18 -10.98
CA SER A 48 -7.92 5.22 -9.71
C SER A 48 -9.44 5.32 -9.92
N PHE A 49 -9.88 6.00 -10.98
CA PHE A 49 -11.29 6.08 -11.38
C PHE A 49 -11.92 4.71 -11.70
N LYS A 50 -11.10 3.67 -11.95
CA LYS A 50 -11.54 2.27 -12.16
C LYS A 50 -11.54 1.44 -10.88
N ASN A 51 -11.29 2.04 -9.71
CA ASN A 51 -11.20 1.31 -8.44
C ASN A 51 -12.46 0.49 -8.12
N LYS A 52 -13.64 0.97 -8.50
CA LYS A 52 -14.90 0.22 -8.38
C LYS A 52 -14.88 -1.16 -9.06
N TYR A 53 -14.06 -1.33 -10.11
CA TYR A 53 -13.96 -2.57 -10.89
C TYR A 53 -12.69 -3.36 -10.60
N TYR A 54 -11.59 -2.67 -10.27
CA TYR A 54 -10.26 -3.28 -10.12
C TYR A 54 -9.76 -3.32 -8.68
N GLY A 55 -10.48 -2.71 -7.74
CA GLY A 55 -10.10 -2.62 -6.33
C GLY A 55 -8.64 -2.18 -6.16
N GLU A 56 -7.92 -2.92 -5.33
CA GLU A 56 -6.50 -2.71 -5.01
C GLU A 56 -5.55 -2.72 -6.22
N TYR A 57 -5.93 -3.32 -7.36
CA TYR A 57 -5.08 -3.31 -8.56
C TYR A 57 -4.88 -1.92 -9.15
N THR A 58 -5.76 -0.96 -8.83
CA THR A 58 -5.57 0.44 -9.21
C THR A 58 -4.29 1.04 -8.62
N PHE A 59 -3.97 0.72 -7.36
CA PHE A 59 -2.70 1.09 -6.76
C PHE A 59 -1.52 0.30 -7.34
N HIS A 60 -1.68 -0.98 -7.66
CA HIS A 60 -0.60 -1.76 -8.27
C HIS A 60 -0.19 -1.19 -9.64
N TYR A 61 -1.16 -0.75 -10.44
CA TYR A 61 -0.89 -0.03 -11.68
C TYR A 61 -0.17 1.29 -11.42
N TRP A 62 -0.67 2.09 -10.48
CA TRP A 62 -0.04 3.35 -10.10
C TRP A 62 1.41 3.13 -9.61
N PHE A 63 1.64 2.11 -8.80
CA PHE A 63 2.95 1.74 -8.29
C PHE A 63 3.89 1.36 -9.43
N TRP A 64 3.43 0.51 -10.36
CA TRP A 64 4.19 0.11 -11.53
C TRP A 64 4.64 1.31 -12.37
N LYS A 65 3.76 2.28 -12.60
CA LYS A 65 4.07 3.43 -13.45
C LYS A 65 4.94 4.48 -12.75
N ASN A 66 4.72 4.68 -11.45
CA ASN A 66 5.25 5.87 -10.77
C ASN A 66 6.38 5.59 -9.77
N ILE A 67 6.43 4.39 -9.17
CA ILE A 67 7.43 4.04 -8.15
C ILE A 67 8.40 2.98 -8.69
N LEU A 68 7.90 1.87 -9.24
CA LEU A 68 8.74 0.72 -9.64
C LEU A 68 9.97 1.09 -10.49
N PRO A 69 9.89 2.02 -11.48
CA PRO A 69 11.04 2.38 -12.31
C PRO A 69 12.16 3.12 -11.55
N LYS A 70 11.91 3.53 -10.31
CA LYS A 70 12.84 4.29 -9.45
C LYS A 70 13.44 3.43 -8.34
N ILE A 71 13.06 2.15 -8.26
CA ILE A 71 13.50 1.24 -7.20
C ILE A 71 14.84 0.62 -7.60
N GLU A 72 15.77 0.61 -6.65
CA GLU A 72 17.08 -0.03 -6.81
C GLU A 72 16.96 -1.57 -6.84
N ASP A 73 17.88 -2.21 -7.55
CA ASP A 73 17.98 -3.67 -7.57
C ASP A 73 18.17 -4.23 -6.14
N ASN A 74 17.67 -5.44 -5.91
CA ASN A 74 17.70 -6.15 -4.62
C ASN A 74 16.92 -5.47 -3.47
N TYR A 75 16.00 -4.57 -3.78
CA TYR A 75 15.06 -4.00 -2.81
C TYR A 75 13.70 -4.70 -2.87
N TRP A 76 13.24 -5.26 -1.74
CA TRP A 76 11.97 -5.99 -1.70
C TRP A 76 10.78 -5.03 -1.50
N ILE A 77 9.72 -5.28 -2.26
CA ILE A 77 8.44 -4.60 -2.11
C ILE A 77 7.38 -5.62 -1.75
N GLY A 78 6.61 -5.33 -0.71
CA GLY A 78 5.47 -6.11 -0.30
C GLY A 78 4.19 -5.29 -0.32
N PHE A 79 3.07 -5.99 -0.45
CA PHE A 79 1.73 -5.43 -0.36
C PHE A 79 0.88 -6.25 0.63
N CYS A 80 -0.05 -5.60 1.30
CA CYS A 80 -1.09 -6.24 2.10
C CYS A 80 -2.35 -5.38 2.17
N ALA A 81 -3.49 -6.01 2.47
CA ALA A 81 -4.74 -5.32 2.73
C ALA A 81 -4.88 -4.95 4.23
N TYR A 82 -5.66 -3.91 4.53
CA TYR A 82 -5.89 -3.38 5.89
C TYR A 82 -6.47 -4.36 6.93
N ARG A 83 -6.83 -5.60 6.55
CA ARG A 83 -7.30 -6.66 7.46
C ARG A 83 -6.44 -7.92 7.42
N GLU A 84 -5.42 -7.97 6.57
CA GLU A 84 -4.65 -9.17 6.24
C GLU A 84 -3.15 -8.87 6.37
N TYR A 85 -2.72 -8.59 7.60
CA TYR A 85 -1.33 -8.24 7.88
C TYR A 85 -0.40 -9.45 7.87
N TRP A 86 0.87 -9.22 7.52
CA TRP A 86 1.91 -10.23 7.61
C TRP A 86 2.33 -10.43 9.08
N GLY A 87 2.10 -11.64 9.61
CA GLY A 87 2.55 -12.00 10.94
C GLY A 87 4.08 -12.12 11.02
N ASN A 88 4.70 -11.54 12.05
CA ASN A 88 6.14 -11.64 12.30
C ASN A 88 6.48 -12.78 13.28
N LYS A 89 5.70 -13.87 13.28
CA LYS A 89 5.96 -15.00 14.18
C LYS A 89 7.27 -15.68 13.77
N LYS A 90 8.34 -15.45 14.55
CA LYS A 90 9.59 -16.22 14.47
C LYS A 90 9.42 -17.72 14.78
N LYS A 91 8.27 -18.13 15.33
CA LYS A 91 7.91 -19.53 15.52
C LYS A 91 6.61 -19.85 14.79
N ILE A 92 6.76 -20.62 13.71
CA ILE A 92 5.71 -21.50 13.21
C ILE A 92 5.85 -22.76 14.07
N THR A 93 5.13 -22.83 15.18
CA THR A 93 4.96 -24.08 15.92
C THR A 93 4.12 -25.04 15.11
#